data_AF-A0A1B6D7F8-F1
#
_entry.id   AF-A0A1B6D7F8-F1
#
_cell.length_a   1.000
_cell.length_b   1.000
_cell.length_c   1.000
_cell.angle_alpha   90.00
_cell.angle_beta   90.00
_cell.angle_gamma   90.00
#
_symmetry.space_group_name_H-M   'P 1'
#
loop_
_entity.id
_entity.type
_entity.pdbx_description
1 polymer ?
#
loop_
_entity_poly.entity_id
_entity_poly.type
_entity_poly.pdbx_seq_one_letter_code
_entity_poly.pdbx_strand_id
1 'polypeptide(L)'
;FPLKNNLLRPYPSQQIITDVKKRHFNYRLCRGRRVVENAFGILSQKFRFYNRRLHLRPEYAAKIVLTTCILHNYIRRGVIETETATPMQFVPMQNLRHQGGNAVASTFEVHSQFADFYQTTEGEVKWTGLKTLIKIR
;
A
#
# COMPACT_ATOMS: atom_id res chain seq x y z
N PHE A 1 -5.51 6.32 -13.22
CA PHE A 1 -4.96 7.53 -12.58
C PHE A 1 -3.71 7.94 -13.35
N PRO A 2 -3.59 9.22 -13.75
CA PRO A 2 -2.38 9.71 -14.40
C PRO A 2 -1.19 9.67 -13.43
N LEU A 3 0.01 9.40 -13.95
CA LEU A 3 1.25 9.52 -13.17
C LEU A 3 1.46 11.00 -12.85
N LYS A 4 1.71 11.31 -11.57
CA LYS A 4 1.98 12.67 -11.09
C LYS A 4 3.24 12.65 -10.24
N ASN A 5 3.86 13.80 -10.04
CA ASN A 5 5.07 13.92 -9.20
C ASN A 5 4.83 13.41 -7.77
N ASN A 6 3.59 13.47 -7.29
CA ASN A 6 3.16 13.01 -5.97
C ASN A 6 2.44 11.65 -5.98
N LEU A 7 2.38 10.95 -7.11
CA LEU A 7 1.64 9.69 -7.24
C LEU A 7 2.44 8.68 -8.05
N LEU A 8 3.00 7.68 -7.36
CA LEU A 8 3.68 6.54 -7.98
C LEU A 8 2.66 5.57 -8.57
N ARG A 9 2.97 5.02 -9.75
CA ARG A 9 2.13 4.07 -10.47
C ARG A 9 2.93 2.81 -10.82
N PRO A 10 2.40 1.61 -10.61
CA PRO A 10 3.10 0.41 -11.06
C PRO A 10 3.35 0.43 -12.58
N TYR A 11 4.50 -0.07 -13.00
CA TYR A 11 4.82 -0.32 -14.39
C TYR A 11 3.81 -1.30 -15.02
N PRO A 12 3.47 -1.15 -16.31
CA PRO A 12 2.58 -2.07 -17.01
C PRO A 12 3.09 -3.53 -16.99
N SER A 13 2.16 -4.50 -16.99
CA SER A 13 2.47 -5.92 -16.90
C SER A 13 3.45 -6.42 -17.98
N GLN A 14 3.38 -5.87 -19.19
CA GLN A 14 4.33 -6.23 -20.27
C GLN A 14 5.77 -5.80 -19.96
N GLN A 15 5.96 -4.68 -19.26
CA GLN A 15 7.29 -4.14 -18.97
C GLN A 15 7.98 -4.87 -17.81
N ILE A 16 7.23 -5.44 -16.87
CA ILE A 16 7.80 -6.21 -15.74
C ILE A 16 8.20 -7.64 -16.12
N ILE A 17 7.74 -8.13 -17.27
CA ILE A 17 8.13 -9.46 -17.77
C ILE A 17 9.59 -9.42 -18.26
N THR A 18 9.96 -8.33 -18.94
CA THR A 18 11.29 -8.16 -19.53
C THR A 18 12.28 -7.48 -18.58
N ASP A 19 11.80 -6.66 -17.64
CA ASP A 19 12.65 -5.85 -16.77
C ASP A 19 12.47 -6.20 -15.28
N VAL A 20 13.48 -6.85 -14.71
CA VAL A 20 13.53 -7.27 -13.31
C VAL A 20 13.49 -6.07 -12.35
N LYS A 21 14.09 -4.94 -12.72
CA LYS A 21 14.06 -3.70 -11.91
C LYS A 21 12.62 -3.23 -11.72
N LYS A 22 11.88 -3.16 -12.83
CA LYS A 22 10.46 -2.76 -12.82
C LYS A 22 9.60 -3.74 -12.04
N ARG A 23 9.91 -5.04 -12.12
CA ARG A 23 9.25 -6.07 -11.30
C ARG A 23 9.48 -5.85 -9.81
N HIS A 24 10.70 -5.58 -9.39
CA HIS A 24 11.03 -5.29 -7.99
C HIS A 24 10.35 -4.01 -7.50
N PHE A 25 10.35 -2.95 -8.30
CA PHE A 25 9.64 -1.71 -8.01
C PHE A 25 8.15 -1.96 -7.78
N ASN A 26 7.48 -2.64 -8.73
CA ASN A 26 6.05 -2.97 -8.60
C ASN A 26 5.76 -3.78 -7.34
N TYR A 27 6.59 -4.77 -7.04
CA TYR A 27 6.44 -5.58 -5.83
C TYR A 27 6.49 -4.72 -4.56
N ARG A 28 7.49 -3.83 -4.46
CA ARG A 28 7.65 -2.94 -3.29
C ARG A 28 6.50 -1.95 -3.16
N LEU A 29 6.09 -1.35 -4.27
CA LEU A 29 4.94 -0.45 -4.31
C LEU A 29 3.67 -1.18 -3.82
N CYS A 30 3.42 -2.40 -4.31
CA CYS A 30 2.32 -3.24 -3.87
C CYS A 30 2.42 -3.59 -2.37
N ARG A 31 3.61 -3.94 -1.87
CA ARG A 31 3.83 -4.23 -0.44
C ARG A 31 3.51 -3.03 0.45
N GLY A 32 3.95 -1.82 0.08
CA GLY A 32 3.63 -0.60 0.80
C GLY A 32 2.13 -0.31 0.82
N ARG A 33 1.48 -0.40 -0.35
CA ARG A 33 0.02 -0.23 -0.48
C ARG A 33 -0.76 -1.21 0.38
N ARG A 34 -0.36 -2.49 0.41
CA ARG A 34 -1.02 -3.52 1.24
C ARG A 34 -1.04 -3.14 2.72
N VAL A 35 0.06 -2.63 3.27
CA VAL A 35 0.11 -2.22 4.68
C VAL A 35 -0.89 -1.10 4.96
N VAL A 36 -0.94 -0.10 4.08
CA VAL A 36 -1.86 1.04 4.20
C VAL A 36 -3.31 0.59 4.05
N GLU A 37 -3.64 -0.16 2.99
CA GLU A 37 -4.98 -0.68 2.72
C GLU A 37 -5.49 -1.55 3.88
N ASN A 38 -4.63 -2.41 4.44
CA ASN A 38 -4.99 -3.22 5.61
C ASN A 38 -5.29 -2.38 6.85
N ALA A 39 -4.46 -1.36 7.14
CA ALA A 39 -4.70 -0.46 8.25
C ALA A 39 -6.03 0.28 8.11
N PHE A 40 -6.32 0.82 6.92
CA PHE A 40 -7.62 1.46 6.65
C PHE A 40 -8.79 0.46 6.68
N GLY A 41 -8.57 -0.79 6.28
CA GLY A 41 -9.58 -1.86 6.40
C GLY A 41 -10.00 -2.09 7.85
N ILE A 42 -9.04 -2.22 8.76
CA ILE A 42 -9.29 -2.35 10.21
C ILE A 42 -10.03 -1.11 10.73
N LEU A 43 -9.55 0.09 10.39
CA LEU A 43 -10.20 1.33 10.82
C LEU A 43 -11.63 1.46 10.29
N SER A 44 -11.91 1.00 9.07
CA SER A 44 -13.23 1.09 8.45
C SER A 44 -14.23 0.08 9.01
N GLN A 45 -13.75 -1.09 9.45
CA GLN A 45 -14.54 -2.07 10.17
C GLN A 45 -14.91 -1.58 11.57
N LYS A 46 -13.97 -0.94 12.28
CA LYS A 46 -14.20 -0.43 13.64
C LYS A 46 -14.98 0.87 13.68
N PHE A 47 -14.69 1.80 12.78
CA PHE A 47 -15.28 3.14 12.78
C PHE A 47 -16.13 3.35 11.54
N ARG A 48 -17.46 3.36 11.73
CA ARG A 48 -18.45 3.64 10.67
C ARG A 48 -18.23 4.97 9.93
N PHE A 49 -17.48 5.88 10.54
CA PHE A 49 -17.09 7.15 9.95
C PHE A 49 -16.42 6.99 8.58
N TYR A 50 -15.56 5.98 8.39
CA TYR A 50 -14.86 5.75 7.12
C TYR A 50 -15.75 5.20 5.99
N ASN A 51 -16.93 4.66 6.32
CA ASN A 51 -17.86 4.09 5.33
C ASN A 51 -18.84 5.12 4.75
N ARG A 52 -18.69 6.40 5.11
CA ARG A 52 -19.52 7.51 4.63
C ARG A 52 -18.68 8.49 3.82
N ARG A 53 -19.34 9.26 2.95
CA ARG A 53 -18.68 10.37 2.26
C ARG A 53 -18.20 11.39 3.30
N LEU A 54 -16.91 11.66 3.26
CA LEU A 54 -16.26 12.59 4.15
C LEU A 54 -16.43 14.02 3.61
N HIS A 55 -17.45 14.74 4.09
CA HIS A 55 -17.61 16.18 3.83
C HIS A 55 -16.68 17.01 4.73
N LEU A 56 -15.37 16.74 4.66
CA LEU A 56 -14.36 17.42 5.49
C LEU A 56 -13.32 18.08 4.59
N ARG A 57 -12.76 19.18 5.07
CA ARG A 57 -11.61 19.81 4.42
C ARG A 57 -10.41 18.86 4.47
N PRO A 58 -9.59 18.77 3.40
CA PRO A 58 -8.46 17.85 3.34
C PRO A 58 -7.44 18.03 4.47
N GLU A 59 -7.35 19.25 5.01
CA GLU A 59 -6.51 19.60 6.17
C GLU A 59 -6.83 18.79 7.44
N TYR A 60 -8.07 18.31 7.60
CA TYR A 60 -8.48 17.51 8.75
C TYR A 60 -8.27 16.00 8.56
N ALA A 61 -8.03 15.53 7.34
CA ALA A 61 -7.93 14.10 7.04
C ALA A 61 -6.83 13.44 7.88
N ALA A 62 -5.65 14.07 7.95
CA ALA A 62 -4.53 13.56 8.74
C ALA A 62 -4.86 13.49 10.24
N LYS A 63 -5.53 14.53 10.78
CA LYS A 63 -5.94 14.58 12.18
C LYS A 63 -6.91 13.45 12.52
N ILE A 64 -7.89 13.20 11.65
CA ILE A 64 -8.87 12.14 11.87
C ILE A 64 -8.20 10.76 11.89
N VAL A 65 -7.33 10.48 10.91
CA VAL A 65 -6.60 9.20 10.85
C VAL A 65 -5.82 8.99 12.14
N LEU A 66 -5.04 9.99 12.58
CA LEU A 66 -4.30 9.93 13.85
C LEU A 66 -5.20 9.70 15.06
N THR A 67 -6.30 10.45 15.18
CA THR A 67 -7.26 10.28 16.27
C THR A 67 -7.85 8.88 16.30
N THR A 68 -8.24 8.33 15.15
CA THR A 68 -8.78 6.95 15.10
C THR A 68 -7.72 5.89 15.39
N CYS A 69 -6.46 6.10 15.03
CA CYS A 69 -5.36 5.22 15.42
C CYS A 69 -5.14 5.24 16.94
N ILE A 70 -5.14 6.43 17.57
CA ILE A 70 -5.04 6.57 19.02
C ILE A 70 -6.22 5.87 19.70
N LEU A 71 -7.44 6.12 19.24
CA LEU A 71 -8.64 5.51 19.80
C LEU A 71 -8.65 4.00 19.63
N HIS A 72 -8.25 3.49 18.47
CA HIS A 72 -8.10 2.05 18.23
C HIS A 72 -7.11 1.42 19.22
N ASN A 73 -5.94 2.04 19.40
CA ASN A 73 -4.93 1.55 20.33
C ASN A 73 -5.41 1.60 21.79
N TYR A 74 -6.14 2.65 22.17
CA TYR A 74 -6.73 2.78 23.49
C TYR A 74 -7.76 1.68 23.78
N ILE A 75 -8.70 1.47 22.86
CA ILE A 75 -9.72 0.41 22.96
C ILE A 75 -9.05 -0.97 23.00
N ARG A 76 -8.06 -1.22 22.14
CA ARG A 76 -7.34 -2.51 22.09
C ARG A 76 -6.57 -2.81 23.38
N ARG A 77 -6.08 -1.79 24.08
CA ARG A 77 -5.41 -1.97 25.38
C ARG A 77 -6.38 -2.31 26.51
N GLY A 78 -7.64 -1.89 26.40
CA GLY A 78 -8.70 -2.19 27.39
C GLY A 78 -9.47 -3.49 27.13
N VAL A 79 -9.32 -4.10 25.96
CA VAL A 79 -10.03 -5.32 25.54
C VAL A 79 -8.99 -6.41 25.22
N ILE A 80 -8.58 -7.16 26.24
CA ILE A 80 -8.06 -8.51 26.00
C ILE A 80 -9.30 -9.35 25.66
N GLU A 81 -9.23 -10.09 24.54
CA GLU A 81 -10.24 -11.02 24.01
C GLU A 81 -11.36 -10.45 23.14
N THR A 82 -11.20 -10.65 21.82
CA THR A 82 -12.19 -11.09 20.81
C THR A 82 -12.03 -10.36 19.49
N GLU A 83 -10.93 -10.63 18.79
CA GLU A 83 -10.94 -10.57 17.33
C GLU A 83 -9.77 -11.42 16.83
N THR A 84 -10.06 -12.67 16.54
CA THR A 84 -9.21 -13.53 15.73
C THR A 84 -8.98 -12.80 14.41
N ALA A 85 -7.75 -12.34 14.20
CA ALA A 85 -7.33 -11.80 12.91
C ALA A 85 -7.63 -12.86 11.86
N THR A 86 -8.61 -12.59 10.99
CA THR A 86 -8.92 -13.47 9.87
C THR A 86 -7.66 -13.62 9.01
N PRO A 87 -7.23 -14.85 8.68
CA PRO A 87 -6.09 -15.04 7.82
C PRO A 87 -6.46 -14.52 6.42
N MET A 88 -5.81 -13.43 6.02
CA MET A 88 -6.05 -12.76 4.75
C MET A 88 -5.72 -13.68 3.57
N GLN A 89 -6.70 -13.92 2.72
CA GLN A 89 -6.46 -14.55 1.42
C GLN A 89 -5.68 -13.62 0.49
N PHE A 90 -4.71 -14.18 -0.22
CA PHE A 90 -3.95 -13.51 -1.27
C PHE A 90 -4.87 -13.22 -2.46
N VAL A 91 -5.23 -11.95 -2.65
CA VAL A 91 -5.77 -11.49 -3.94
C VAL A 91 -4.61 -10.82 -4.69
N PRO A 92 -4.08 -11.41 -5.77
CA PRO A 92 -3.11 -10.72 -6.60
C PRO A 92 -3.77 -9.45 -7.13
N MET A 93 -3.05 -8.32 -7.12
CA MET A 93 -3.51 -7.05 -7.69
C MET A 93 -3.61 -7.22 -9.22
N GLN A 94 -4.69 -7.83 -9.68
CA GLN A 94 -4.93 -8.13 -11.09
C GLN A 94 -5.73 -6.99 -11.72
N ASN A 95 -5.30 -6.61 -12.93
CA ASN A 95 -6.00 -5.72 -13.86
C ASN A 95 -6.27 -4.29 -13.35
N LEU A 96 -5.20 -3.56 -13.02
CA LEU A 96 -5.26 -2.09 -13.07
C LEU A 96 -5.53 -1.67 -14.52
N ARG A 97 -6.79 -1.36 -14.82
CA ARG A 97 -7.28 -0.92 -16.13
C ARG A 97 -6.37 0.18 -16.69
N HIS A 98 -5.97 0.02 -17.95
CA HIS A 98 -5.19 1.02 -18.68
C HIS A 98 -5.91 2.38 -18.62
N GLN A 99 -5.38 3.32 -17.86
CA GLN A 99 -5.76 4.72 -17.94
C GLN A 99 -4.52 5.48 -18.39
N GLY A 100 -4.46 5.78 -19.69
CA GLY A 100 -3.50 6.68 -20.29
C GLY A 100 -3.86 8.12 -19.92
N GLY A 101 -2.88 8.86 -19.43
CA GLY A 101 -2.93 10.30 -19.26
C GLY A 101 -1.52 10.84 -19.46
N ASN A 102 -1.39 12.02 -20.04
CA ASN A 102 -0.11 12.66 -20.35
C ASN A 102 0.68 12.88 -19.06
N ALA A 103 1.65 12.00 -18.81
CA ALA A 103 2.61 12.13 -17.74
C ALA A 103 3.76 13.04 -18.24
N VAL A 104 4.06 14.09 -17.48
CA VAL A 104 5.14 15.05 -17.81
C VAL A 104 6.49 14.37 -17.61
N ALA A 105 7.52 14.71 -18.39
CA ALA A 105 8.85 14.08 -18.31
C ALA A 105 9.41 13.99 -16.86
N SER A 106 9.22 15.04 -16.07
CA SER A 106 9.61 15.08 -14.64
C SER A 106 8.98 13.96 -13.80
N THR A 107 7.76 13.51 -14.14
CA THR A 107 7.08 12.43 -13.41
C THR A 107 7.76 11.07 -13.67
N PHE A 108 8.31 10.87 -14.86
CA PHE A 108 9.07 9.68 -15.21
C PHE A 108 10.45 9.68 -14.55
N GLU A 109 11.07 10.84 -14.40
CA GLU A 109 12.35 10.98 -13.69
C GLU A 109 12.22 10.61 -12.22
N VAL A 110 11.23 11.16 -11.50
CA VAL A 110 10.93 10.79 -10.11
C VAL A 110 10.67 9.28 -10.01
N HIS A 111 9.93 8.72 -10.97
CA HIS A 111 9.63 7.30 -11.00
C HIS A 111 10.89 6.43 -11.20
N SER A 112 11.80 6.87 -12.08
CA SER A 112 13.07 6.19 -12.28
C SER A 112 13.95 6.29 -11.05
N GLN A 113 14.08 7.47 -10.45
CA GLN A 113 14.87 7.69 -9.23
C GLN A 113 14.43 6.75 -8.09
N PHE A 114 13.13 6.57 -7.87
CA PHE A 114 12.65 5.60 -6.89
C PHE A 114 12.93 4.15 -7.31
N ALA A 115 12.80 3.81 -8.58
CA ALA A 115 13.12 2.47 -9.08
C ALA A 115 14.62 2.15 -8.95
N ASP A 116 15.50 3.13 -9.20
CA ASP A 116 16.95 3.06 -9.00
C ASP A 116 17.29 2.95 -7.51
N PHE A 117 16.70 3.79 -6.66
CA PHE A 117 16.89 3.74 -5.20
C PHE A 117 16.64 2.34 -4.64
N TYR A 118 15.56 1.66 -5.05
CA TYR A 118 15.25 0.32 -4.57
C TYR A 118 16.21 -0.79 -5.05
N GLN A 119 17.17 -0.47 -5.93
CA GLN A 119 18.26 -1.36 -6.31
C GLN A 119 19.55 -1.10 -5.52
N THR A 120 19.68 0.05 -4.86
CA THR A 120 20.85 0.40 -4.04
C THR A 120 20.84 -0.38 -2.73
N THR A 121 22.00 -0.58 -2.11
CA THR A 121 22.16 -1.27 -0.82
C THR A 121 21.34 -0.64 0.32
N GLU A 122 21.08 0.67 0.26
CA GLU A 122 20.26 1.39 1.25
C GLU A 122 18.76 1.19 1.05
N GLY A 123 18.32 1.13 -0.21
CA GLY A 123 16.93 0.81 -0.57
C GLY A 123 16.63 -0.69 -0.64
N GLU A 124 17.67 -1.52 -0.69
CA GLU A 124 17.60 -2.97 -0.82
C GLU A 124 17.21 -3.61 0.50
N VAL A 125 15.91 -3.80 0.68
CA VAL A 125 15.40 -4.71 1.71
C VAL A 125 15.70 -6.15 1.29
N LYS A 126 16.52 -6.86 2.08
CA LYS A 126 16.81 -8.30 1.89
C LYS A 126 15.52 -9.07 1.67
N TRP A 127 15.52 -9.88 0.61
CA TRP A 127 14.44 -10.78 0.25
C TRP A 127 14.13 -11.77 1.37
N THR A 128 13.20 -11.43 2.27
CA THR A 128 12.49 -12.43 3.07
C THR A 128 11.35 -12.98 2.21
N GLY A 129 11.72 -13.77 1.21
CA GLY A 129 10.75 -14.64 0.56
C GLY A 129 10.10 -15.49 1.63
N LEU A 130 8.77 -15.40 1.78
CA LEU A 130 7.87 -16.47 2.23
C LEU A 130 8.41 -17.47 3.29
N LYS A 131 9.20 -17.04 4.27
CA LYS A 131 9.60 -17.84 5.43
C LYS A 131 8.68 -17.54 6.60
N THR A 132 7.39 -17.74 6.37
CA THR A 132 6.55 -18.39 7.37
C THR A 132 5.87 -19.52 6.64
N LEU A 133 6.63 -20.60 6.48
CA LEU A 133 6.10 -21.94 6.30
C LEU A 133 5.06 -22.16 7.40
N ILE A 134 3.80 -21.92 7.06
CA ILE A 134 2.68 -22.56 7.74
C ILE A 134 2.78 -24.03 7.33
N LYS A 135 3.54 -24.78 8.13
CA LYS A 135 3.44 -26.23 8.22
C LYS A 135 2.15 -26.46 9.02
N ILE A 136 1.04 -26.71 8.34
CA ILE A 136 -0.16 -27.25 8.97
C ILE A 136 -0.31 -28.69 8.48
N ARG A 137 -0.05 -29.60 9.41
CA ARG A 137 -0.92 -30.74 9.63
C ARG A 137 -1.90 -30.33 10.72
#